data_AF-A0A3N0YFZ9-F1
#
_entry.id   AF-A0A3N0YFZ9-F1
#
_cell.length_a   1.000
_cell.length_b   1.000
_cell.length_c   1.000
_cell.angle_alpha   90.00
_cell.angle_beta   90.00
_cell.angle_gamma   90.00
#
_symmetry.space_group_name_H-M   'P 1'
#
loop_
_entity.id
_entity.type
_entity.pdbx_description
1 polymer ?
#
loop_
_entity_poly.entity_id
_entity_poly.type
_entity_poly.pdbx_seq_one_letter_code
_entity_poly.pdbx_strand_id
1 'polypeptide(L)'
;MALCWGGLLVLAALSRALGSLQHSEEPSVSDEWVLLHVVQGHIGAGNYSYLRLNHEGRIILQMQSLKGDADLYVSDKTLRPNFDSYKLQSTTCGQDVVVVPGDFVRPVGIGIYGHPSYMESEFEMKVFYDQTALTEDEMEKNSYPSNDTPERAPPSDSDLPVLRRCEADIPTHLAPTQTWLESLESHDREPLGVVDLHPDVFSVPVRLDILHAVEVWQRNFKRISHAKVKSRAEVSGGGRKPWNQKGSGRARHGSIRSPLWRGGGVAHGPRGPTSYYYMLPMKVRVQGLKIALTAKLAQDYLHIVDSLEIPTPDPHYLQDLVKHRQWGESVLIVDVGDEFPQNILKATENLKTVNIIPAIGLNVHSMLKHESLVLTLEAVKFLEKKLLWHDVRYTPLYPFKLPYRDLP
;
A
#
# COMPACT_ATOMS: atom_id res chain seq x y z
N MET A 1 -33.24 5.09 61.85
CA MET A 1 -33.77 6.37 61.33
C MET A 1 -33.52 6.34 59.83
N ALA A 2 -34.45 5.87 59.00
CA ALA A 2 -35.70 6.56 58.63
C ALA A 2 -35.32 7.94 58.07
N LEU A 3 -35.36 8.21 56.76
CA LEU A 3 -36.56 8.36 55.91
C LEU A 3 -36.01 8.70 54.48
N CYS A 4 -36.39 7.98 53.41
CA CYS A 4 -37.59 8.22 52.57
C CYS A 4 -37.35 9.26 51.46
N TRP A 5 -37.82 9.18 50.21
CA TRP A 5 -38.91 8.46 49.51
C TRP A 5 -38.43 8.17 48.06
N GLY A 6 -38.99 7.30 47.22
CA GLY A 6 -40.24 6.53 47.13
C GLY A 6 -40.36 6.16 45.63
N GLY A 7 -40.51 4.89 45.23
CA GLY A 7 -41.79 4.22 44.94
C GLY A 7 -42.41 4.74 43.63
N LEU A 8 -42.97 3.98 42.69
CA LEU A 8 -43.41 2.58 42.56
C LEU A 8 -43.75 2.44 41.04
N LEU A 9 -43.28 1.42 40.32
CA LEU A 9 -44.03 0.20 39.91
C LEU A 9 -45.47 0.38 39.32
N VAL A 10 -45.59 -0.12 38.08
CA VAL A 10 -46.67 -0.96 37.50
C VAL A 10 -47.88 -0.25 36.87
N LEU A 11 -48.10 -0.49 35.57
CA LEU A 11 -49.31 -1.19 35.08
C LEU A 11 -49.20 -1.50 33.57
N ALA A 12 -49.28 -2.79 33.26
CA ALA A 12 -49.62 -3.29 31.94
C ALA A 12 -51.10 -3.06 31.66
N ALA A 13 -51.43 -2.60 30.45
CA ALA A 13 -52.78 -2.68 29.91
C ALA A 13 -52.69 -3.21 28.47
N LEU A 14 -53.08 -4.48 28.31
CA LEU A 14 -53.49 -5.07 27.05
C LEU A 14 -54.81 -4.44 26.63
N SER A 15 -54.84 -3.80 25.46
CA SER A 15 -56.09 -3.58 24.73
C SER A 15 -55.90 -3.97 23.27
N ARG A 16 -56.51 -5.10 22.90
CA ARG A 16 -56.86 -5.41 21.51
C ARG A 16 -57.88 -4.38 21.03
N ALA A 17 -57.52 -3.65 19.97
CA ALA A 17 -58.50 -2.99 19.11
C ALA A 17 -58.21 -3.43 17.67
N LEU A 18 -59.16 -4.16 17.10
CA LEU A 18 -59.23 -4.48 15.68
C LEU A 18 -59.42 -3.18 14.87
N GLY A 19 -58.75 -3.12 13.72
CA GLY A 19 -59.35 -2.57 12.51
C GLY A 19 -59.17 -1.07 12.26
N SER A 20 -58.13 -0.73 11.53
CA SER A 20 -58.22 0.19 10.39
C SER A 20 -56.98 -0.03 9.54
N LEU A 21 -57.13 -0.77 8.44
CA LEU A 21 -56.17 -0.75 7.35
C LEU A 21 -56.08 0.70 6.84
N GLN A 22 -55.00 1.39 7.18
CA GLN A 22 -54.46 2.41 6.30
C GLN A 22 -53.08 1.92 5.87
N HIS A 23 -53.10 1.36 4.67
CA HIS A 23 -51.94 1.04 3.87
C HIS A 23 -51.26 2.38 3.55
N SER A 24 -50.36 2.84 4.42
CA SER A 24 -49.34 3.79 4.03
C SER A 24 -48.32 2.97 3.26
N GLU A 25 -48.35 3.07 1.94
CA GLU A 25 -47.33 2.53 1.05
C GLU A 25 -45.96 3.03 1.56
N GLU A 26 -45.22 2.17 2.25
CA GLU A 26 -43.79 2.38 2.43
C GLU A 26 -43.17 2.27 1.02
N PRO A 27 -42.55 3.33 0.49
CA PRO A 27 -41.90 3.25 -0.81
C PRO A 27 -40.80 2.20 -0.71
N SER A 28 -40.81 1.27 -1.66
CA SER A 28 -39.88 0.15 -1.76
C SER A 28 -38.44 0.62 -1.60
N VAL A 29 -37.88 0.46 -0.39
CA VAL A 29 -36.44 0.49 -0.19
C VAL A 29 -35.94 -0.74 -0.92
N SER A 30 -35.18 -0.55 -2.00
CA SER A 30 -34.49 -1.65 -2.66
C SER A 30 -33.71 -2.43 -1.58
N ASP A 31 -33.79 -3.76 -1.59
CA ASP A 31 -33.16 -4.67 -0.60
C ASP A 31 -31.61 -4.51 -0.48
N GLU A 32 -31.02 -3.58 -1.24
CA GLU A 32 -29.59 -3.36 -1.44
C GLU A 32 -29.06 -2.10 -0.73
N TRP A 33 -29.93 -1.29 -0.10
CA TRP A 33 -29.55 -0.07 0.62
C TRP A 33 -29.47 -0.29 2.13
N VAL A 34 -28.31 0.00 2.73
CA VAL A 34 -28.13 -0.07 4.18
C VAL A 34 -28.32 1.29 4.82
N LEU A 35 -29.32 1.42 5.69
CA LEU A 35 -29.54 2.64 6.47
C LEU A 35 -28.37 2.88 7.44
N LEU A 36 -27.66 4.00 7.27
CA LEU A 36 -26.56 4.41 8.13
C LEU A 36 -27.03 5.29 9.28
N HIS A 37 -27.77 6.37 8.97
CA HIS A 37 -28.16 7.40 9.92
C HIS A 37 -29.55 7.94 9.61
N VAL A 38 -30.26 8.35 10.64
CA VAL A 38 -31.50 9.14 10.54
C VAL A 38 -31.27 10.46 11.26
N VAL A 39 -31.49 11.57 10.57
CA VAL A 39 -31.28 12.93 11.06
C VAL A 39 -32.61 13.67 11.00
N GLN A 40 -33.10 14.14 12.14
CA GLN A 40 -34.29 14.97 12.21
C GLN A 40 -33.91 16.38 12.67
N GLY A 41 -34.60 17.39 12.16
CA GLY A 41 -34.32 18.78 12.52
C GLY A 41 -35.44 19.73 12.13
N HIS A 42 -35.29 20.98 12.58
CA HIS A 42 -36.20 22.07 12.27
C HIS A 42 -35.38 23.30 11.81
N ILE A 43 -35.91 24.04 10.84
CA ILE A 43 -35.22 25.14 10.16
C ILE A 43 -36.19 26.31 10.02
N GLY A 44 -35.78 27.49 10.47
CA GLY A 44 -36.58 28.71 10.31
C GLY A 44 -36.58 29.23 8.87
N ALA A 45 -37.62 29.99 8.52
CA ALA A 45 -37.79 30.60 7.21
C ALA A 45 -36.52 31.37 6.74
N GLY A 46 -35.99 31.02 5.56
CA GLY A 46 -34.83 31.68 4.95
C GLY A 46 -33.47 31.32 5.56
N ASN A 47 -33.41 30.38 6.52
CA ASN A 47 -32.17 29.94 7.15
C ASN A 47 -31.67 28.60 6.59
N TYR A 48 -30.39 28.31 6.84
CA TYR A 48 -29.74 27.05 6.48
C TYR A 48 -29.30 26.28 7.72
N SER A 49 -29.46 24.95 7.68
CA SER A 49 -28.76 24.00 8.56
C SER A 49 -27.70 23.26 7.75
N TYR A 50 -26.52 23.02 8.35
CA TYR A 50 -25.39 22.41 7.66
C TYR A 50 -24.95 21.12 8.32
N LEU A 51 -24.79 20.08 7.50
CA LEU A 51 -24.30 18.75 7.90
C LEU A 51 -23.05 18.40 7.09
N ARG A 52 -22.25 17.48 7.63
CA ARG A 52 -21.03 16.98 6.97
C ARG A 52 -21.11 15.47 6.83
N LEU A 53 -20.84 14.97 5.63
CA LEU A 53 -20.81 13.56 5.33
C LEU A 53 -19.36 13.10 5.13
N ASN A 54 -18.89 12.25 6.05
CA ASN A 54 -17.52 11.70 6.03
C ASN A 54 -17.45 10.29 5.44
N HIS A 55 -18.58 9.59 5.30
CA HIS A 55 -18.61 8.20 4.84
C HIS A 55 -18.14 8.11 3.39
N GLU A 56 -17.22 7.18 3.13
CA GLU A 56 -16.72 6.87 1.79
C GLU A 56 -17.71 6.01 1.00
N GLY A 57 -17.60 6.00 -0.33
CA GLY A 57 -18.50 5.28 -1.22
C GLY A 57 -19.79 6.03 -1.59
N ARG A 58 -20.65 5.39 -2.37
CA ARG A 58 -21.91 5.97 -2.86
C ARG A 58 -22.95 6.03 -1.74
N ILE A 59 -23.44 7.24 -1.45
CA ILE A 59 -24.38 7.51 -0.35
C ILE A 59 -25.67 8.08 -0.92
N ILE A 60 -26.82 7.56 -0.52
CA ILE A 60 -28.13 8.11 -0.86
C ILE A 60 -28.65 8.92 0.34
N LEU A 61 -28.98 10.19 0.09
CA LEU A 61 -29.67 11.05 1.04
C LEU A 61 -31.13 11.11 0.63
N GLN A 62 -32.03 10.63 1.49
CA GLN A 62 -33.47 10.75 1.30
C GLN A 62 -34.02 11.67 2.38
N MET A 63 -34.52 12.83 1.99
CA MET A 63 -35.11 13.81 2.89
C MET A 63 -36.60 13.93 2.65
N GLN A 64 -37.36 14.00 3.75
CA GLN A 64 -38.79 14.23 3.77
C GLN A 64 -39.09 15.42 4.68
N SER A 65 -39.76 16.42 4.13
CA SER A 65 -40.34 17.53 4.90
C SER A 65 -41.59 17.02 5.63
N LEU A 66 -41.55 16.96 6.96
CA LEU A 66 -42.68 16.58 7.82
C LEU A 66 -43.68 17.74 7.95
N LYS A 67 -43.18 18.97 7.93
CA LYS A 67 -43.95 20.20 8.04
C LYS A 67 -43.21 21.34 7.35
N GLY A 68 -43.92 22.24 6.69
CA GLY A 68 -43.30 23.29 5.90
C GLY A 68 -42.65 22.74 4.63
N ASP A 69 -41.60 23.41 4.17
CA ASP A 69 -40.87 23.04 2.97
C ASP A 69 -39.36 23.26 3.18
N ALA A 70 -38.60 22.19 3.07
CA ALA A 70 -37.15 22.18 3.27
C ALA A 70 -36.50 21.62 2.00
N ASP A 71 -35.47 22.32 1.50
CA ASP A 71 -34.74 21.96 0.29
C ASP A 71 -33.33 21.46 0.61
N LEU A 72 -32.87 20.42 -0.10
CA LEU A 72 -31.56 19.81 0.10
C LEU A 72 -30.53 20.26 -0.96
N TYR A 73 -29.36 20.72 -0.50
CA TYR A 73 -28.21 21.11 -1.32
C TYR A 73 -26.95 20.35 -0.91
N VAL A 74 -26.17 19.87 -1.88
CA VAL A 74 -24.94 19.11 -1.63
C VAL A 74 -23.77 19.64 -2.46
N SER A 75 -22.58 19.71 -1.85
CA SER A 75 -21.34 20.15 -2.52
C SER A 75 -20.11 19.40 -1.98
N ASP A 76 -19.21 19.04 -2.90
CA ASP A 76 -17.85 18.53 -2.60
C ASP A 76 -16.81 19.64 -2.42
N LYS A 77 -17.04 20.82 -3.00
CA LYS A 77 -16.10 21.95 -2.95
C LYS A 77 -16.25 22.81 -1.70
N THR A 78 -17.46 22.86 -1.13
CA THR A 78 -17.76 23.73 0.01
C THR A 78 -18.53 22.98 1.08
N LEU A 79 -18.20 23.24 2.35
CA LEU A 79 -18.87 22.62 3.51
C LEU A 79 -20.19 23.33 3.90
N ARG A 80 -20.55 24.39 3.19
CA ARG A 80 -21.75 25.19 3.43
C ARG A 80 -22.41 25.55 2.09
N PRO A 81 -22.96 24.56 1.37
CA PRO A 81 -23.62 24.83 0.10
C PRO A 81 -24.85 25.70 0.34
N ASN A 82 -25.09 26.66 -0.56
CA ASN A 82 -26.26 27.52 -0.56
C ASN A 82 -26.91 27.46 -1.95
N PHE A 83 -27.96 28.26 -2.16
CA PHE A 83 -28.67 28.33 -3.44
C PHE A 83 -27.77 28.69 -4.64
N ASP A 84 -26.70 29.47 -4.45
CA ASP A 84 -25.81 29.89 -5.55
C ASP A 84 -24.62 28.94 -5.77
N SER A 85 -24.24 28.17 -4.73
CA SER A 85 -23.02 27.37 -4.70
C SER A 85 -23.29 25.94 -4.24
N TYR A 86 -23.96 25.16 -5.08
CA TYR A 86 -24.19 23.72 -4.89
C TYR A 86 -23.77 22.93 -6.14
N LYS A 87 -23.60 21.61 -5.98
CA LYS A 87 -23.28 20.69 -7.08
C LYS A 87 -24.44 19.74 -7.38
N LEU A 88 -25.16 19.31 -6.34
CA LEU A 88 -26.36 18.49 -6.45
C LEU A 88 -27.49 19.11 -5.63
N GLN A 89 -28.70 19.05 -6.16
CA GLN A 89 -29.95 19.46 -5.51
C GLN A 89 -31.03 18.45 -5.91
N SER A 90 -32.02 18.25 -5.05
CA SER A 90 -33.23 17.51 -5.42
C SER A 90 -34.01 18.28 -6.50
N THR A 91 -34.47 17.58 -7.53
CA THR A 91 -35.24 18.14 -8.66
C THR A 91 -36.74 17.80 -8.60
N THR A 92 -37.19 17.12 -7.56
CA THR A 92 -38.56 16.60 -7.46
C THR A 92 -39.37 17.32 -6.38
N CYS A 93 -40.54 17.85 -6.74
CA CYS A 93 -41.52 18.32 -5.75
C CYS A 93 -42.13 17.09 -5.05
N GLY A 94 -41.52 16.65 -3.95
CA GLY A 94 -41.91 15.42 -3.25
C GLY A 94 -40.84 14.97 -2.25
N GLN A 95 -40.53 13.68 -2.22
CA GLN A 95 -39.38 13.18 -1.45
C GLN A 95 -38.09 13.62 -2.13
N ASP A 96 -37.22 14.27 -1.37
CA ASP A 96 -35.96 14.79 -1.89
C ASP A 96 -34.90 13.70 -1.80
N VAL A 97 -34.57 13.08 -2.94
CA VAL A 97 -33.53 12.05 -3.02
C VAL A 97 -32.32 12.61 -3.75
N VAL A 98 -31.17 12.65 -3.08
CA VAL A 98 -29.89 13.05 -3.66
C VAL A 98 -28.89 11.90 -3.50
N VAL A 99 -28.37 11.42 -4.64
CA VAL A 99 -27.32 10.41 -4.67
C VAL A 99 -25.96 11.10 -4.72
N VAL A 100 -25.14 10.89 -3.69
CA VAL A 100 -23.77 11.41 -3.58
C VAL A 100 -22.79 10.36 -4.10
N PRO A 101 -22.08 10.61 -5.21
CA PRO A 101 -21.11 9.67 -5.76
C PRO A 101 -19.94 9.35 -4.80
N GLY A 102 -19.32 8.19 -4.99
CA GLY A 102 -18.10 7.78 -4.28
C GLY A 102 -16.91 8.71 -4.54
N ASP A 103 -16.85 9.33 -5.72
CA ASP A 103 -15.74 10.19 -6.16
C ASP A 103 -15.73 11.60 -5.57
N PHE A 104 -16.81 12.00 -4.89
CA PHE A 104 -16.85 13.33 -4.26
C PHE A 104 -15.80 13.41 -3.14
N VAL A 105 -15.02 14.48 -3.11
CA VAL A 105 -14.00 14.69 -2.07
C VAL A 105 -14.67 14.83 -0.71
N ARG A 106 -14.37 13.89 0.21
CA ARG A 106 -14.89 13.91 1.58
C ARG A 106 -14.04 14.88 2.44
N PRO A 107 -14.63 15.61 3.40
CA PRO A 107 -16.05 15.62 3.78
C PRO A 107 -16.93 16.38 2.77
N VAL A 108 -18.07 15.78 2.43
CA VAL A 108 -19.10 16.43 1.59
C VAL A 108 -19.94 17.37 2.47
N GLY A 109 -20.16 18.59 2.00
CA GLY A 109 -21.05 19.56 2.64
C GLY A 109 -22.50 19.34 2.22
N ILE A 110 -23.40 19.28 3.20
CA ILE A 110 -24.85 19.19 3.01
C ILE A 110 -25.47 20.44 3.63
N GLY A 111 -26.31 21.15 2.89
CA GLY A 111 -27.06 22.31 3.34
C GLY A 111 -28.55 22.06 3.17
N ILE A 112 -29.32 22.29 4.22
CA ILE A 112 -30.77 22.15 4.22
C ILE A 112 -31.34 23.55 4.42
N TYR A 113 -32.19 23.99 3.49
CA TYR A 113 -32.75 25.33 3.46
C TYR A 113 -34.23 25.32 3.84
N GLY A 114 -34.68 26.25 4.68
CA GLY A 114 -36.10 26.44 4.97
C GLY A 114 -36.74 27.46 4.02
N HIS A 115 -37.75 27.06 3.24
CA HIS A 115 -38.41 27.96 2.30
C HIS A 115 -39.10 29.15 3.02
N PRO A 116 -38.93 30.41 2.56
CA PRO A 116 -39.48 31.60 3.24
C PRO A 116 -41.01 31.63 3.43
N SER A 117 -41.75 30.86 2.64
CA SER A 117 -43.22 30.76 2.71
C SER A 117 -43.73 30.11 3.99
N TYR A 118 -42.87 29.37 4.70
CA TYR A 118 -43.22 28.68 5.95
C TYR A 118 -42.36 29.24 7.08
N MET A 119 -42.97 29.58 8.22
CA MET A 119 -42.22 30.16 9.35
C MET A 119 -41.16 29.19 9.90
N GLU A 120 -41.44 27.90 9.86
CA GLU A 120 -40.57 26.81 10.28
C GLU A 120 -40.86 25.57 9.45
N SER A 121 -39.80 24.90 9.00
CA SER A 121 -39.84 23.62 8.29
C SER A 121 -39.19 22.53 9.13
N GLU A 122 -39.91 21.43 9.35
CA GLU A 122 -39.43 20.24 10.06
C GLU A 122 -39.12 19.15 9.02
N PHE A 123 -37.97 18.50 9.14
CA PHE A 123 -37.51 17.49 8.18
C PHE A 123 -36.96 16.25 8.86
N GLU A 124 -37.06 15.12 8.17
CA GLU A 124 -36.35 13.88 8.46
C GLU A 124 -35.52 13.48 7.24
N MET A 125 -34.22 13.25 7.45
CA MET A 125 -33.29 12.79 6.43
C MET A 125 -32.72 11.43 6.82
N LYS A 126 -32.93 10.43 5.97
CA LYS A 126 -32.34 9.09 6.05
C LYS A 126 -31.13 9.02 5.12
N VAL A 127 -30.02 8.54 5.65
CA VAL A 127 -28.75 8.38 4.95
C VAL A 127 -28.52 6.90 4.72
N PHE A 128 -28.49 6.47 3.46
CA PHE A 128 -28.27 5.09 3.07
C PHE A 128 -26.91 4.91 2.40
N TYR A 129 -26.31 3.75 2.59
CA TYR A 129 -25.14 3.27 1.87
C TYR A 129 -25.56 2.31 0.78
N ASP A 130 -25.11 2.56 -0.45
CA ASP A 130 -25.36 1.67 -1.59
C ASP A 130 -24.29 0.57 -1.64
N GLN A 131 -24.67 -0.68 -1.41
CA GLN A 131 -23.73 -1.81 -1.48
C GLN A 131 -23.40 -2.23 -2.91
N THR A 132 -24.26 -1.94 -3.90
CA THR A 132 -24.02 -2.32 -5.30
C THR A 132 -22.84 -1.57 -5.93
N ALA A 133 -22.53 -0.39 -5.40
CA ALA A 133 -21.41 0.42 -5.87
C ALA A 133 -20.04 -0.20 -5.53
N LEU A 134 -19.94 -1.12 -4.56
CA LEU A 134 -18.68 -1.83 -4.31
C LEU A 134 -18.28 -2.72 -5.50
N THR A 135 -19.25 -3.29 -6.21
CA THR A 135 -18.96 -4.14 -7.38
C THR A 135 -18.60 -3.35 -8.64
N GLU A 136 -19.09 -2.12 -8.80
CA GLU A 136 -18.80 -1.27 -9.97
C GLU A 136 -17.59 -0.35 -9.72
N ASP A 137 -17.49 0.29 -8.54
CA ASP A 137 -16.37 1.20 -8.21
C ASP A 137 -15.06 0.44 -7.91
N GLU A 138 -15.09 -0.81 -7.39
CA GLU A 138 -13.86 -1.62 -7.26
C GLU A 138 -13.36 -2.16 -8.61
N MET A 139 -14.25 -2.28 -9.61
CA MET A 139 -13.87 -2.59 -10.98
C MET A 139 -13.26 -1.36 -11.69
N GLU A 140 -13.77 -0.15 -11.44
CA GLU A 140 -13.21 1.07 -12.04
C GLU A 140 -11.97 1.62 -11.31
N LYS A 141 -11.86 1.55 -9.97
CA LYS A 141 -10.67 2.04 -9.23
C LYS A 141 -9.45 1.14 -9.32
N ASN A 142 -9.62 -0.14 -9.65
CA ASN A 142 -8.50 -1.01 -10.00
C ASN A 142 -8.04 -0.83 -11.45
N SER A 143 -8.72 -0.01 -12.25
CA SER A 143 -8.16 0.49 -13.49
C SER A 143 -7.20 1.64 -13.17
N TYR A 144 -5.92 1.29 -13.02
CA TYR A 144 -4.85 2.14 -13.51
C TYR A 144 -5.22 2.62 -14.92
N PRO A 145 -4.75 3.78 -15.44
CA PRO A 145 -4.89 4.05 -16.85
C PRO A 145 -4.32 2.83 -17.58
N SER A 146 -5.21 2.03 -18.15
CA SER A 146 -4.84 0.95 -19.02
C SER A 146 -4.16 1.69 -20.16
N ASN A 147 -2.83 1.66 -20.16
CA ASN A 147 -2.17 1.47 -21.43
C ASN A 147 -2.99 0.40 -22.13
N ASP A 148 -3.44 0.67 -23.34
CA ASP A 148 -4.06 -0.31 -24.22
C ASP A 148 -3.04 -1.46 -24.38
N THR A 149 -3.00 -2.32 -23.38
CA THR A 149 -2.24 -3.54 -23.30
C THR A 149 -3.30 -4.59 -23.57
N PRO A 150 -3.14 -5.43 -24.60
CA PRO A 150 -3.99 -6.60 -24.72
C PRO A 150 -3.74 -7.44 -23.46
N GLU A 151 -4.65 -7.38 -22.50
CA GLU A 151 -4.62 -8.18 -21.29
C GLU A 151 -4.73 -9.63 -21.72
N ARG A 152 -3.61 -10.34 -21.59
CA ARG A 152 -3.51 -11.74 -22.02
C ARG A 152 -4.28 -12.58 -21.01
N ALA A 153 -5.15 -13.46 -21.48
CA ALA A 153 -5.83 -14.44 -20.64
C ALA A 153 -4.82 -15.17 -19.73
N PRO A 154 -5.16 -15.49 -18.48
CA PRO A 154 -4.25 -16.19 -17.58
C PRO A 154 -3.78 -17.53 -18.20
N PRO A 155 -2.55 -17.97 -17.91
CA PRO A 155 -1.97 -19.18 -18.52
C PRO A 155 -2.78 -20.47 -18.27
N SER A 156 -3.68 -20.46 -17.29
CA SER A 156 -4.54 -21.59 -16.91
C SER A 156 -5.49 -22.07 -18.02
N ASP A 157 -5.86 -21.20 -18.97
CA ASP A 157 -6.80 -21.53 -20.07
C ASP A 157 -6.09 -21.66 -21.44
N SER A 158 -4.76 -21.77 -21.46
CA SER A 158 -3.99 -21.76 -22.70
C SER A 158 -3.70 -23.15 -23.27
N ASP A 159 -3.81 -23.29 -24.59
CA ASP A 159 -3.48 -24.53 -25.34
C ASP A 159 -1.96 -24.79 -25.44
N LEU A 160 -1.13 -23.95 -24.82
CA LEU A 160 0.32 -24.03 -24.90
C LEU A 160 0.89 -25.07 -23.93
N PRO A 161 1.98 -25.77 -24.31
CA PRO A 161 2.53 -26.83 -23.48
C PRO A 161 3.14 -26.27 -22.18
N VAL A 162 2.93 -26.98 -21.08
CA VAL A 162 3.66 -26.75 -19.83
C VAL A 162 5.09 -27.28 -20.02
N LEU A 163 6.03 -26.36 -20.22
CA LEU A 163 7.43 -26.68 -20.52
C LEU A 163 8.24 -27.01 -19.27
N ARG A 164 7.80 -26.55 -18.09
CA ARG A 164 8.46 -26.82 -16.82
C ARG A 164 7.47 -27.02 -15.70
N ARG A 165 7.60 -28.16 -15.01
CA ARG A 165 6.88 -28.47 -13.76
C ARG A 165 7.77 -28.23 -12.54
N CYS A 166 7.15 -28.02 -11.38
CA CYS A 166 7.89 -27.90 -10.12
C CYS A 166 8.62 -29.22 -9.79
N GLU A 167 9.89 -29.10 -9.39
CA GLU A 167 10.72 -30.26 -9.00
C GLU A 167 10.52 -30.66 -7.53
N ALA A 168 10.08 -29.72 -6.69
CA ALA A 168 9.81 -29.93 -5.27
C ALA A 168 8.34 -30.31 -5.02
N ASP A 169 8.11 -31.10 -3.96
CA ASP A 169 6.77 -31.53 -3.57
C ASP A 169 5.91 -30.35 -3.13
N ILE A 170 4.78 -30.17 -3.83
CA ILE A 170 3.80 -29.13 -3.51
C ILE A 170 2.87 -29.66 -2.41
N PRO A 171 2.56 -28.87 -1.36
CA PRO A 171 1.57 -29.25 -0.36
C PRO A 171 0.21 -29.57 -0.99
N THR A 172 -0.46 -30.63 -0.54
CA THR A 172 -1.71 -31.16 -1.14
C THR A 172 -2.88 -30.16 -1.21
N HIS A 173 -2.86 -29.11 -0.40
CA HIS A 173 -3.90 -28.09 -0.33
C HIS A 173 -3.60 -26.86 -1.21
N LEU A 174 -2.43 -26.82 -1.88
CA LEU A 174 -2.01 -25.73 -2.76
C LEU A 174 -1.83 -26.23 -4.19
N ALA A 175 -2.09 -25.34 -5.14
CA ALA A 175 -1.78 -25.56 -6.54
C ALA A 175 -0.55 -24.73 -6.95
N PRO A 176 0.25 -25.19 -7.93
CA PRO A 176 1.31 -24.38 -8.51
C PRO A 176 0.74 -23.11 -9.15
N THR A 177 1.50 -22.03 -9.08
CA THR A 177 1.19 -20.81 -9.82
C THR A 177 1.80 -20.90 -11.21
N GLN A 178 1.08 -20.49 -12.24
CA GLN A 178 1.55 -20.57 -13.62
C GLN A 178 1.92 -19.20 -14.16
N THR A 179 2.97 -19.15 -14.99
CA THR A 179 3.34 -17.95 -15.75
C THR A 179 3.86 -18.32 -17.14
N TRP A 180 3.87 -17.34 -18.03
CA TRP A 180 4.37 -17.48 -19.40
C TRP A 180 5.89 -17.65 -19.43
N LEU A 181 6.35 -18.51 -20.33
CA LEU A 181 7.74 -18.56 -20.76
C LEU A 181 7.92 -17.70 -22.00
N GLU A 182 8.80 -16.71 -21.92
CA GLU A 182 9.15 -15.84 -23.04
C GLU A 182 10.57 -16.18 -23.55
N SER A 183 10.89 -15.75 -24.78
CA SER A 183 12.26 -15.76 -25.31
C SER A 183 12.80 -14.33 -25.41
N LEU A 184 14.11 -14.11 -25.45
CA LEU A 184 14.71 -12.80 -25.74
C LEU A 184 15.18 -12.66 -27.20
N GLU A 185 14.96 -13.66 -28.06
CA GLU A 185 15.45 -13.66 -29.44
C GLU A 185 14.60 -12.81 -30.40
N SER A 186 13.29 -12.76 -30.17
CA SER A 186 12.33 -12.02 -30.99
C SER A 186 11.75 -10.81 -30.24
N HIS A 187 11.33 -9.78 -30.98
CA HIS A 187 10.62 -8.64 -30.37
C HIS A 187 9.19 -9.01 -29.98
N ASP A 188 8.62 -10.02 -30.66
CA ASP A 188 7.26 -10.46 -30.47
C ASP A 188 7.04 -11.02 -29.06
N ARG A 189 5.85 -10.75 -28.52
CA ARG A 189 5.43 -11.19 -27.18
C ARG A 189 4.77 -12.57 -27.21
N GLU A 190 5.14 -13.40 -28.19
CA GLU A 190 4.65 -14.77 -28.29
C GLU A 190 5.38 -15.63 -27.25
N PRO A 191 4.64 -16.29 -26.34
CA PRO A 191 5.23 -17.12 -25.32
C PRO A 191 5.52 -18.48 -25.93
N LEU A 192 6.63 -19.06 -25.51
CA LEU A 192 7.02 -20.40 -25.91
C LEU A 192 6.15 -21.46 -25.24
N GLY A 193 5.66 -21.18 -24.02
CA GLY A 193 4.85 -22.10 -23.25
C GLY A 193 4.52 -21.60 -21.84
N VAL A 194 4.14 -22.52 -20.96
CA VAL A 194 3.77 -22.24 -19.57
C VAL A 194 4.76 -22.88 -18.59
N VAL A 195 5.02 -22.20 -17.48
CA VAL A 195 5.92 -22.63 -16.40
C VAL A 195 5.16 -22.69 -15.08
N ASP A 196 5.26 -23.84 -14.41
CA ASP A 196 4.77 -23.99 -13.03
C ASP A 196 5.80 -23.45 -12.03
N LEU A 197 5.31 -22.67 -11.07
CA LEU A 197 6.05 -22.05 -9.98
C LEU A 197 5.55 -22.57 -8.63
N HIS A 198 6.49 -22.77 -7.71
CA HIS A 198 6.15 -23.30 -6.39
C HIS A 198 5.38 -22.25 -5.55
N PRO A 199 4.20 -22.59 -4.99
CA PRO A 199 3.34 -21.63 -4.29
C PRO A 199 3.99 -21.07 -3.03
N ASP A 200 4.74 -21.86 -2.25
CA ASP A 200 5.45 -21.37 -1.05
C ASP A 200 6.62 -20.40 -1.33
N VAL A 201 6.91 -20.11 -2.59
CA VAL A 201 7.92 -19.12 -3.01
C VAL A 201 7.26 -17.94 -3.70
N PHE A 202 6.34 -18.20 -4.63
CA PHE A 202 5.75 -17.20 -5.52
C PHE A 202 4.29 -16.83 -5.21
N SER A 203 3.66 -17.49 -4.24
CA SER A 203 2.27 -17.28 -3.81
C SER A 203 2.15 -17.15 -2.28
N VAL A 204 3.14 -16.49 -1.67
CA VAL A 204 3.16 -16.22 -0.22
C VAL A 204 2.37 -14.93 0.08
N PRO A 205 1.60 -14.84 1.18
CA PRO A 205 0.90 -13.61 1.54
C PRO A 205 1.86 -12.42 1.61
N VAL A 206 1.51 -11.33 0.91
CA VAL A 206 2.36 -10.15 0.77
C VAL A 206 2.42 -9.38 2.08
N ARG A 207 3.57 -9.47 2.76
CA ARG A 207 3.83 -8.84 4.06
C ARG A 207 4.81 -7.67 3.94
N LEU A 208 4.25 -6.46 3.82
CA LEU A 208 5.00 -5.22 3.64
C LEU A 208 5.91 -4.89 4.83
N ASP A 209 5.54 -5.31 6.03
CA ASP A 209 6.33 -5.13 7.26
C ASP A 209 7.70 -5.83 7.17
N ILE A 210 7.73 -7.07 6.66
CA ILE A 210 8.95 -7.85 6.47
C ILE A 210 9.79 -7.26 5.34
N LEU A 211 9.16 -6.88 4.22
CA LEU A 211 9.84 -6.21 3.11
C LEU A 211 10.57 -4.95 3.58
N HIS A 212 9.87 -4.08 4.33
CA HIS A 212 10.45 -2.87 4.89
C HIS A 212 11.60 -3.18 5.86
N ALA A 213 11.44 -4.16 6.76
CA ALA A 213 12.49 -4.53 7.70
C ALA A 213 13.77 -5.02 6.98
N VAL A 214 13.62 -5.81 5.91
CA VAL A 214 14.74 -6.32 5.12
C VAL A 214 15.42 -5.21 4.31
N GLU A 215 14.68 -4.28 3.72
CA GLU A 215 15.26 -3.09 3.05
C GLU A 215 16.10 -2.30 4.05
N VAL A 216 15.50 -1.93 5.19
CA VAL A 216 16.14 -1.04 6.16
C VAL A 216 17.40 -1.70 6.73
N TRP A 217 17.36 -3.02 6.90
CA TRP A 217 18.54 -3.81 7.21
C TRP A 217 19.60 -3.71 6.11
N GLN A 218 19.27 -3.98 4.85
CA GLN A 218 20.22 -3.92 3.72
C GLN A 218 20.90 -2.55 3.59
N ARG A 219 20.16 -1.46 3.82
CA ARG A 219 20.68 -0.09 3.79
C ARG A 219 21.63 0.21 4.95
N ASN A 220 21.33 -0.27 6.16
CA ASN A 220 22.04 0.13 7.37
C ASN A 220 23.20 -0.79 7.77
N PHE A 221 23.11 -2.10 7.52
CA PHE A 221 24.10 -3.05 8.08
C PHE A 221 25.53 -2.83 7.57
N LYS A 222 25.67 -2.29 6.35
CA LYS A 222 26.96 -1.94 5.71
C LYS A 222 27.42 -0.52 6.03
N ARG A 223 26.58 0.31 6.66
CA ARG A 223 26.83 1.74 6.86
C ARG A 223 27.81 1.98 8.02
N ILE A 224 28.85 2.76 7.73
CA ILE A 224 29.80 3.27 8.71
C ILE A 224 29.81 4.79 8.61
N SER A 225 29.53 5.48 9.72
CA SER A 225 29.64 6.94 9.79
C SER A 225 31.01 7.35 10.31
N HIS A 226 31.74 8.11 9.51
CA HIS A 226 33.06 8.67 9.87
C HIS A 226 32.99 10.06 10.50
N ALA A 227 31.78 10.61 10.67
CA ALA A 227 31.61 11.93 11.27
C ALA A 227 32.17 11.94 12.69
N LYS A 228 33.08 12.87 12.99
CA LYS A 228 33.66 13.05 14.31
C LYS A 228 33.82 14.54 14.60
N VAL A 229 33.29 14.98 15.73
CA VAL A 229 33.54 16.32 16.25
C VAL A 229 34.48 16.26 17.44
N LYS A 230 35.30 17.30 17.61
CA LYS A 230 36.20 17.41 18.75
C LYS A 230 35.41 17.75 20.01
N SER A 231 35.54 16.92 21.03
CA SER A 231 35.06 17.24 22.37
C SER A 231 35.90 18.36 22.97
N ARG A 232 35.43 18.99 24.07
CA ARG A 232 36.20 20.04 24.77
C ARG A 232 37.62 19.60 25.19
N ALA A 233 37.84 18.29 25.37
CA ALA A 233 39.12 17.71 25.76
C ALA A 233 40.07 17.48 24.56
N GLU A 234 39.53 17.39 23.35
CA GLU A 234 40.30 17.15 22.12
C GLU A 234 40.65 18.46 21.39
N VAL A 235 39.98 19.56 21.72
CA VAL A 235 40.30 20.88 21.17
C VAL A 235 41.58 21.41 21.83
N SER A 236 42.59 21.75 21.02
CA SER A 236 43.92 22.15 21.48
C SER A 236 43.90 23.33 22.48
N GLY A 237 44.65 23.23 23.58
CA GLY A 237 44.77 24.27 24.61
C GLY A 237 43.71 24.20 25.72
N GLY A 238 43.47 25.31 26.43
CA GLY A 238 42.40 25.39 27.44
C GLY A 238 42.67 24.77 28.81
N GLY A 239 43.94 24.46 29.13
CA GLY A 239 44.35 23.94 30.45
C GLY A 239 44.43 24.98 31.57
N ARG A 240 44.50 26.28 31.24
CA ARG A 240 44.53 27.38 32.22
C ARG A 240 43.14 27.98 32.41
N LYS A 241 42.76 28.23 33.67
CA LYS A 241 41.54 28.95 34.01
C LYS A 241 41.59 30.39 33.50
N PRO A 242 40.58 30.91 32.78
CA PRO A 242 40.61 32.25 32.18
C PRO A 242 40.76 33.39 33.20
N TRP A 243 40.06 33.30 34.34
CA TRP A 243 40.13 34.25 35.46
C TRP A 243 39.72 33.60 36.79
N ASN A 244 40.02 34.28 37.90
CA ASN A 244 39.66 33.83 39.24
C ASN A 244 38.14 33.72 39.44
N GLN A 245 37.70 32.80 40.31
CA GLN A 245 36.29 32.48 40.49
C GLN A 245 35.43 33.65 41.02
N LYS A 246 36.03 34.58 41.74
CA LYS A 246 35.41 35.77 42.35
C LYS A 246 36.29 36.99 42.08
N GLY A 247 35.69 38.19 42.14
CA GLY A 247 36.38 39.48 42.02
C GLY A 247 36.33 40.14 40.63
N SER A 248 36.05 39.40 39.56
CA SER A 248 36.06 39.96 38.18
C SER A 248 34.72 40.54 37.70
N GLY A 249 33.60 40.30 38.41
CA GLY A 249 32.25 40.69 37.97
C GLY A 249 31.72 39.95 36.73
N ARG A 250 32.49 39.00 36.16
CA ARG A 250 32.13 38.22 34.96
C ARG A 250 31.55 36.85 35.34
N ALA A 251 30.89 36.20 34.38
CA ALA A 251 30.46 34.82 34.50
C ALA A 251 31.63 33.87 34.84
N ARG A 252 31.34 32.79 35.57
CA ARG A 252 32.34 31.83 36.04
C ARG A 252 32.67 30.82 34.93
N HIS A 253 33.94 30.76 34.51
CA HIS A 253 34.41 29.77 33.53
C HIS A 253 35.64 29.01 34.01
N GLY A 254 35.68 27.71 33.69
CA GLY A 254 36.80 26.82 34.01
C GLY A 254 37.82 26.69 32.87
N SER A 255 37.39 26.75 31.62
CA SER A 255 38.23 26.61 30.42
C SER A 255 37.63 27.40 29.26
N ILE A 256 38.49 27.92 28.37
CA ILE A 256 38.08 28.55 27.11
C ILE A 256 37.59 27.54 26.06
N ARG A 257 37.72 26.22 26.29
CA ARG A 257 37.29 25.17 25.36
C ARG A 257 35.91 24.59 25.68
N SER A 258 35.22 25.16 26.67
CA SER A 258 33.83 24.81 26.98
C SER A 258 32.93 25.04 25.76
N PRO A 259 31.88 24.21 25.55
CA PRO A 259 30.90 24.40 24.48
C PRO A 259 30.23 25.78 24.46
N LEU A 260 30.22 26.50 25.59
CA LEU A 260 29.69 27.86 25.69
C LEU A 260 30.58 28.90 24.99
N TRP A 261 31.85 28.58 24.76
CA TRP A 261 32.83 29.51 24.17
C TRP A 261 32.89 29.32 22.65
N ARG A 262 33.10 30.43 21.93
CA ARG A 262 33.41 30.39 20.50
C ARG A 262 34.71 29.62 20.26
N GLY A 263 34.69 28.63 19.37
CA GLY A 263 35.83 27.74 19.13
C GLY A 263 36.07 26.73 20.28
N GLY A 264 35.09 26.56 21.17
CA GLY A 264 35.05 25.47 22.13
C GLY A 264 34.68 24.13 21.48
N GLY A 265 34.81 23.05 22.24
CA GLY A 265 34.42 21.72 21.76
C GLY A 265 32.90 21.53 21.75
N VAL A 266 32.43 20.60 20.93
CA VAL A 266 30.99 20.25 20.85
C VAL A 266 30.62 19.35 22.03
N ALA A 267 29.50 19.64 22.71
CA ALA A 267 29.03 18.86 23.86
C ALA A 267 28.47 17.50 23.42
N HIS A 268 27.44 17.51 22.58
CA HIS A 268 26.82 16.34 21.98
C HIS A 268 26.93 16.46 20.47
N GLY A 269 27.75 15.61 19.89
CA GLY A 269 27.89 15.50 18.45
C GLY A 269 28.46 14.13 18.10
N PRO A 270 28.64 13.84 16.81
CA PRO A 270 29.03 12.50 16.37
C PRO A 270 30.42 12.13 16.91
N ARG A 271 30.51 10.92 17.48
CA ARG A 271 31.72 10.33 18.05
C ARG A 271 32.15 9.14 17.18
N GLY A 272 32.53 9.43 15.94
CA GLY A 272 32.89 8.42 14.96
C GLY A 272 34.29 7.81 15.16
N PRO A 273 34.55 6.65 14.52
CA PRO A 273 33.64 5.95 13.60
C PRO A 273 32.53 5.19 14.33
N THR A 274 31.29 5.27 13.81
CA THR A 274 30.11 4.57 14.35
C THR A 274 29.56 3.59 13.31
N SER A 275 29.41 2.32 13.68
CA SER A 275 28.79 1.28 12.85
C SER A 275 27.30 1.13 13.17
N TYR A 276 26.51 0.84 12.13
CA TYR A 276 25.08 0.54 12.24
C TYR A 276 24.80 -0.95 11.96
N TYR A 277 25.78 -1.80 12.26
CA TYR A 277 25.72 -3.22 11.96
C TYR A 277 24.76 -3.96 12.89
N TYR A 278 23.85 -4.72 12.30
CA TYR A 278 23.04 -5.74 12.96
C TYR A 278 22.66 -6.81 11.95
N MET A 279 22.35 -8.02 12.43
CA MET A 279 21.98 -9.15 11.58
C MET A 279 20.53 -9.57 11.82
N LEU A 280 19.73 -9.57 10.76
CA LEU A 280 18.40 -10.16 10.79
C LEU A 280 18.48 -11.70 10.78
N PRO A 281 17.54 -12.39 11.47
CA PRO A 281 17.41 -13.84 11.40
C PRO A 281 17.35 -14.32 9.94
N MET A 282 18.00 -15.44 9.64
CA MET A 282 18.06 -15.96 8.26
C MET A 282 16.66 -16.17 7.66
N LYS A 283 15.73 -16.74 8.43
CA LYS A 283 14.36 -17.02 7.96
C LYS A 283 13.60 -15.74 7.60
N VAL A 284 13.82 -14.63 8.32
CA VAL A 284 13.19 -13.32 7.99
C VAL A 284 13.73 -12.79 6.66
N ARG A 285 15.04 -12.90 6.42
CA ARG A 285 15.65 -12.46 5.15
C ARG A 285 15.15 -13.29 3.96
N VAL A 286 15.03 -14.60 4.15
CA VAL A 286 14.47 -15.54 3.16
C VAL A 286 13.01 -15.23 2.87
N GLN A 287 12.21 -15.01 3.91
CA GLN A 287 10.81 -14.64 3.77
C GLN A 287 10.65 -13.31 3.02
N GLY A 288 11.52 -12.32 3.28
CA GLY A 288 11.53 -11.06 2.52
C GLY A 288 11.77 -11.26 1.02
N LEU A 289 12.63 -12.22 0.62
CA LEU A 289 12.83 -12.57 -0.79
C LEU A 289 11.58 -13.22 -1.40
N LYS A 290 10.97 -14.19 -0.71
CA LYS A 290 9.72 -14.84 -1.17
C LYS A 290 8.60 -13.82 -1.38
N ILE A 291 8.41 -12.91 -0.41
CA ILE A 291 7.42 -11.84 -0.50
C ILE A 291 7.72 -10.91 -1.68
N ALA A 292 8.99 -10.53 -1.90
CA ALA A 292 9.37 -9.69 -3.02
C ALA A 292 9.07 -10.36 -4.38
N LEU A 293 9.34 -11.67 -4.50
CA LEU A 293 9.04 -12.44 -5.71
C LEU A 293 7.53 -12.56 -5.94
N THR A 294 6.78 -12.87 -4.87
CA THR A 294 5.32 -12.95 -4.94
C THR A 294 4.71 -11.61 -5.33
N ALA A 295 5.18 -10.50 -4.75
CA ALA A 295 4.69 -9.17 -5.09
C ALA A 295 4.97 -8.80 -6.55
N LYS A 296 6.15 -9.15 -7.09
CA LYS A 296 6.47 -8.91 -8.51
C LYS A 296 5.59 -9.74 -9.44
N LEU A 297 5.31 -10.99 -9.08
CA LEU A 297 4.42 -11.85 -9.86
C LEU A 297 2.97 -11.35 -9.82
N ALA A 298 2.46 -11.00 -8.63
CA ALA A 298 1.09 -10.50 -8.47
C ALA A 298 0.82 -9.14 -9.13
N GLN A 299 1.88 -8.39 -9.48
CA GLN A 299 1.82 -7.11 -10.19
C GLN A 299 2.17 -7.24 -11.68
N ASP A 300 2.28 -8.46 -12.21
CA ASP A 300 2.67 -8.76 -13.60
C ASP A 300 4.03 -8.18 -14.04
N TYR A 301 4.91 -7.89 -13.08
CA TYR A 301 6.27 -7.39 -13.31
C TYR A 301 7.34 -8.48 -13.27
N LEU A 302 6.94 -9.74 -13.07
CA LEU A 302 7.84 -10.88 -13.12
C LEU A 302 7.70 -11.59 -14.47
N HIS A 303 8.79 -11.65 -15.24
CA HIS A 303 8.85 -12.37 -16.51
C HIS A 303 9.85 -13.51 -16.42
N ILE A 304 9.48 -14.66 -16.99
CA ILE A 304 10.37 -15.83 -17.06
C ILE A 304 10.83 -16.00 -18.49
N VAL A 305 12.13 -16.11 -18.67
CA VAL A 305 12.76 -16.33 -19.97
C VAL A 305 13.44 -17.67 -20.04
N ASP A 306 13.50 -18.25 -21.24
CA ASP A 306 14.17 -19.52 -21.50
C ASP A 306 15.69 -19.38 -21.37
N SER A 307 16.26 -18.41 -22.08
CA SER A 307 17.69 -18.14 -22.20
C SER A 307 17.96 -16.63 -22.25
N LEU A 308 19.20 -16.24 -21.99
CA LEU A 308 19.67 -14.85 -22.13
C LEU A 308 20.34 -14.58 -23.49
N GLU A 309 20.09 -15.44 -24.48
CA GLU A 309 20.64 -15.25 -25.81
C GLU A 309 19.87 -14.15 -26.55
N ILE A 310 20.62 -13.20 -27.11
CA ILE A 310 20.08 -12.13 -27.93
C ILE A 310 20.77 -12.15 -29.30
N PRO A 311 20.03 -11.85 -30.39
CA PRO A 311 20.55 -11.97 -31.75
C PRO A 311 21.65 -10.97 -32.07
N THR A 312 21.70 -9.85 -31.36
CA THR A 312 22.61 -8.73 -31.64
C THR A 312 23.15 -8.15 -30.33
N PRO A 313 24.43 -7.76 -30.25
CA PRO A 313 25.01 -7.13 -29.06
C PRO A 313 24.59 -5.66 -28.86
N ASP A 314 23.66 -5.15 -29.66
CA ASP A 314 23.30 -3.73 -29.69
C ASP A 314 22.37 -3.37 -28.52
N PRO A 315 22.68 -2.32 -27.73
CA PRO A 315 21.83 -1.90 -26.61
C PRO A 315 20.44 -1.42 -27.05
N HIS A 316 20.31 -0.93 -28.29
CA HIS A 316 19.05 -0.46 -28.85
C HIS A 316 18.04 -1.59 -29.01
N TYR A 317 18.48 -2.77 -29.45
CA TYR A 317 17.63 -3.96 -29.55
C TYR A 317 16.94 -4.24 -28.21
N LEU A 318 17.69 -4.23 -27.12
CA LEU A 318 17.16 -4.51 -25.79
C LEU A 318 16.22 -3.41 -25.29
N GLN A 319 16.54 -2.14 -25.55
CA GLN A 319 15.64 -1.02 -25.22
C GLN A 319 14.32 -1.11 -25.98
N ASP A 320 14.37 -1.46 -27.27
CA ASP A 320 13.19 -1.56 -28.11
C ASP A 320 12.35 -2.78 -27.73
N LEU A 321 12.98 -3.91 -27.37
CA LEU A 321 12.30 -5.08 -26.80
C LEU A 321 11.58 -4.72 -25.50
N VAL A 322 12.25 -4.05 -24.56
CA VAL A 322 11.66 -3.62 -23.27
C VAL A 322 10.45 -2.71 -23.49
N LYS A 323 10.55 -1.76 -24.43
CA LYS A 323 9.44 -0.86 -24.78
C LYS A 323 8.28 -1.60 -25.46
N HIS A 324 8.60 -2.48 -26.41
CA HIS A 324 7.59 -3.25 -27.16
C HIS A 324 6.80 -4.19 -26.24
N ARG A 325 7.48 -4.82 -25.27
CA ARG A 325 6.85 -5.71 -24.27
C ARG A 325 6.25 -4.99 -23.07
N GLN A 326 6.44 -3.67 -22.98
CA GLN A 326 5.95 -2.83 -21.89
C GLN A 326 6.46 -3.25 -20.51
N TRP A 327 7.71 -3.67 -20.41
CA TRP A 327 8.35 -4.05 -19.14
C TRP A 327 8.72 -2.86 -18.23
N GLY A 328 8.18 -1.67 -18.50
CA GLY A 328 8.47 -0.46 -17.73
C GLY A 328 9.82 0.19 -18.06
N GLU A 329 10.26 1.09 -17.18
CA GLU A 329 11.45 1.92 -17.37
C GLU A 329 12.74 1.22 -16.95
N SER A 330 12.67 0.28 -16.01
CA SER A 330 13.85 -0.36 -15.42
C SER A 330 13.65 -1.86 -15.24
N VAL A 331 14.68 -2.63 -15.63
CA VAL A 331 14.61 -4.09 -15.72
C VAL A 331 15.82 -4.70 -15.01
N LEU A 332 15.56 -5.69 -14.17
CA LEU A 332 16.59 -6.50 -13.54
C LEU A 332 16.57 -7.92 -14.13
N ILE A 333 17.65 -8.33 -14.77
CA ILE A 333 17.81 -9.66 -15.36
C ILE A 333 18.66 -10.53 -14.42
N VAL A 334 18.23 -11.77 -14.19
CA VAL A 334 18.87 -12.70 -13.26
C VAL A 334 19.09 -14.08 -13.89
N ASP A 335 20.31 -14.60 -13.75
CA ASP A 335 20.69 -15.93 -14.27
C ASP A 335 21.65 -16.68 -13.32
N VAL A 336 21.81 -18.00 -13.50
CA VAL A 336 22.55 -18.91 -12.59
C VAL A 336 24.00 -19.14 -13.01
N GLY A 337 24.41 -18.72 -14.21
CA GLY A 337 25.78 -18.88 -14.71
C GLY A 337 26.80 -17.91 -14.09
N ASP A 338 28.03 -18.39 -13.94
CA ASP A 338 29.22 -17.53 -13.78
C ASP A 338 29.62 -16.90 -15.15
N GLU A 339 29.24 -17.55 -16.25
CA GLU A 339 29.46 -17.10 -17.62
C GLU A 339 28.11 -16.69 -18.23
N PHE A 340 28.01 -15.42 -18.60
CA PHE A 340 26.85 -14.89 -19.33
C PHE A 340 27.15 -14.82 -20.83
N PRO A 341 26.14 -14.93 -21.71
CA PRO A 341 26.34 -14.76 -23.15
C PRO A 341 26.98 -13.40 -23.47
N GLN A 342 27.92 -13.38 -24.42
CA GLN A 342 28.69 -12.15 -24.70
C GLN A 342 27.82 -11.01 -25.25
N ASN A 343 26.77 -11.35 -26.00
CA ASN A 343 25.90 -10.35 -26.61
C ASN A 343 25.12 -9.57 -25.54
N ILE A 344 24.52 -10.26 -24.57
CA ILE A 344 23.72 -9.62 -23.52
C ILE A 344 24.58 -8.77 -22.58
N LEU A 345 25.82 -9.20 -22.31
CA LEU A 345 26.79 -8.41 -21.55
C LEU A 345 27.14 -7.10 -22.27
N LYS A 346 27.49 -7.16 -23.56
CA LYS A 346 27.80 -5.96 -24.35
C LYS A 346 26.60 -5.03 -24.49
N ALA A 347 25.39 -5.58 -24.65
CA ALA A 347 24.17 -4.81 -24.78
C ALA A 347 23.82 -4.08 -23.47
N THR A 348 24.10 -4.69 -22.30
CA THR A 348 23.74 -4.10 -21.00
C THR A 348 24.82 -3.22 -20.38
N GLU A 349 26.09 -3.38 -20.74
CA GLU A 349 27.21 -2.60 -20.18
C GLU A 349 27.01 -1.08 -20.26
N ASN A 350 26.42 -0.59 -21.36
CA ASN A 350 26.17 0.83 -21.59
C ASN A 350 24.82 1.31 -21.03
N LEU A 351 23.94 0.40 -20.61
CA LEU A 351 22.60 0.73 -20.12
C LEU A 351 22.62 1.00 -18.62
N LYS A 352 21.90 2.02 -18.19
CA LYS A 352 21.73 2.36 -16.76
C LYS A 352 20.47 1.76 -16.15
N THR A 353 19.45 1.56 -16.99
CA THR A 353 18.11 1.12 -16.60
C THR A 353 17.98 -0.41 -16.55
N VAL A 354 18.77 -1.12 -17.37
CA VAL A 354 18.77 -2.58 -17.44
C VAL A 354 20.04 -3.10 -16.80
N ASN A 355 19.91 -3.89 -15.75
CA ASN A 355 21.03 -4.46 -15.03
C ASN A 355 20.95 -5.99 -15.03
N ILE A 356 22.10 -6.65 -15.17
CA ILE A 356 22.22 -8.11 -15.04
C ILE A 356 22.91 -8.42 -13.72
N ILE A 357 22.38 -9.38 -12.97
CA ILE A 357 23.02 -9.91 -11.77
C ILE A 357 22.97 -11.44 -11.77
N PRO A 358 23.94 -12.13 -11.17
CA PRO A 358 23.81 -13.55 -10.91
C PRO A 358 22.75 -13.82 -9.84
N ALA A 359 22.11 -14.99 -9.88
CA ALA A 359 21.07 -15.41 -8.94
C ALA A 359 21.56 -15.41 -7.47
N ILE A 360 22.86 -15.63 -7.25
CA ILE A 360 23.52 -15.54 -5.94
C ILE A 360 23.48 -14.10 -5.38
N GLY A 361 23.50 -13.10 -6.26
CA GLY A 361 23.46 -11.67 -5.91
C GLY A 361 22.05 -11.10 -5.73
N LEU A 362 21.00 -11.92 -5.90
CA LEU A 362 19.62 -11.47 -5.80
C LEU A 362 19.30 -10.93 -4.41
N ASN A 363 18.69 -9.75 -4.36
CA ASN A 363 18.42 -9.05 -3.12
C ASN A 363 17.16 -8.18 -3.23
N VAL A 364 16.45 -8.01 -2.10
CA VAL A 364 15.19 -7.26 -2.03
C VAL A 364 15.34 -5.82 -2.51
N HIS A 365 16.40 -5.09 -2.10
CA HIS A 365 16.61 -3.71 -2.53
C HIS A 365 16.71 -3.57 -4.06
N SER A 366 17.47 -4.44 -4.73
CA SER A 366 17.57 -4.45 -6.20
C SER A 366 16.22 -4.79 -6.84
N MET A 367 15.46 -5.75 -6.30
CA MET A 367 14.14 -6.10 -6.83
C MET A 367 13.14 -4.94 -6.71
N LEU A 368 13.18 -4.20 -5.60
CA LEU A 368 12.31 -3.04 -5.39
C LEU A 368 12.75 -1.81 -6.20
N LYS A 369 14.05 -1.66 -6.46
CA LYS A 369 14.60 -0.55 -7.24
C LYS A 369 14.19 -0.61 -8.72
N HIS A 370 14.05 -1.82 -9.27
CA HIS A 370 13.67 -2.01 -10.68
C HIS A 370 12.18 -2.31 -10.76
N GLU A 371 11.54 -1.87 -11.84
CA GLU A 371 10.11 -2.09 -12.10
C GLU A 371 9.87 -3.55 -12.47
N SER A 372 10.59 -4.07 -13.46
CA SER A 372 10.43 -5.46 -13.89
C SER A 372 11.60 -6.34 -13.49
N LEU A 373 11.29 -7.61 -13.21
CA LEU A 373 12.23 -8.66 -12.87
C LEU A 373 12.15 -9.77 -13.91
N VAL A 374 13.27 -10.10 -14.53
CA VAL A 374 13.39 -11.15 -15.54
C VAL A 374 14.25 -12.27 -14.96
N LEU A 375 13.71 -13.48 -14.88
CA LEU A 375 14.41 -14.66 -14.37
C LEU A 375 14.54 -15.71 -15.48
N THR A 376 15.72 -16.33 -15.60
CA THR A 376 15.86 -17.53 -16.43
C THR A 376 15.18 -18.74 -15.78
N LEU A 377 14.82 -19.74 -16.57
CA LEU A 377 14.32 -21.03 -16.06
C LEU A 377 15.26 -21.65 -15.03
N GLU A 378 16.57 -21.56 -15.26
CA GLU A 378 17.58 -22.04 -14.32
C GLU A 378 17.58 -21.24 -13.02
N ALA A 379 17.45 -19.90 -13.10
CA ALA A 379 17.32 -19.03 -11.93
C ALA A 379 16.12 -19.40 -11.06
N VAL A 380 14.99 -19.70 -11.67
CA VAL A 380 13.79 -20.13 -10.96
C VAL A 380 14.06 -21.43 -10.20
N LYS A 381 14.63 -22.45 -10.86
CA LYS A 381 14.99 -23.72 -10.22
C LYS A 381 15.95 -23.54 -9.05
N PHE A 382 16.98 -22.71 -9.24
CA PHE A 382 17.96 -22.41 -8.20
C PHE A 382 17.32 -21.73 -6.99
N LEU A 383 16.48 -20.71 -7.24
CA LEU A 383 15.80 -19.95 -6.19
C LEU A 383 14.82 -20.82 -5.41
N GLU A 384 13.96 -21.59 -6.09
CA GLU A 384 13.02 -22.50 -5.43
C GLU A 384 13.76 -23.48 -4.52
N LYS A 385 14.80 -24.16 -5.03
CA LYS A 385 15.60 -25.12 -4.26
C LYS A 385 16.21 -24.49 -3.01
N LYS A 386 16.79 -23.29 -3.12
CA LYS A 386 17.46 -22.62 -1.99
C LYS A 386 16.47 -22.05 -0.98
N LEU A 387 15.36 -21.48 -1.44
CA LEU A 387 14.37 -20.84 -0.56
C LEU A 387 13.52 -21.89 0.18
N LEU A 388 13.10 -22.97 -0.49
CA LEU A 388 12.32 -24.05 0.13
C LEU A 388 13.10 -24.86 1.16
N TRP A 389 14.41 -25.02 0.97
CA TRP A 389 15.28 -25.67 1.96
C TRP A 389 15.17 -25.03 3.35
N HIS A 390 14.89 -23.72 3.44
CA HIS A 390 14.79 -23.02 4.71
C HIS A 390 13.51 -23.31 5.51
N ASP A 391 12.47 -23.85 4.86
CA ASP A 391 11.21 -24.18 5.51
C ASP A 391 11.33 -25.51 6.28
N VAL A 392 12.02 -26.49 5.69
CA VAL A 392 12.17 -27.86 6.22
C VAL A 392 13.41 -28.07 7.09
N ARG A 393 14.41 -27.17 7.05
CA ARG A 393 15.68 -27.37 7.77
C ARG A 393 15.55 -27.36 9.30
N TYR A 394 16.46 -28.08 9.94
CA TYR A 394 16.72 -27.98 11.38
C TYR A 394 17.40 -26.67 11.78
N THR A 395 17.31 -26.34 13.07
CA THR A 395 18.08 -25.26 13.68
C THR A 395 19.58 -25.59 13.57
N PRO A 396 20.44 -24.63 13.17
CA PRO A 396 21.87 -24.89 13.05
C PRO A 396 22.48 -25.28 14.40
N LEU A 397 23.21 -26.40 14.43
CA LEU A 397 24.07 -26.77 15.56
C LEU A 397 25.40 -26.02 15.50
N TYR A 398 25.93 -25.87 14.29
CA TYR A 398 27.18 -25.16 13.98
C TYR A 398 27.06 -24.47 12.61
N PRO A 399 27.99 -23.58 12.23
CA PRO A 399 27.88 -22.85 10.96
C PRO A 399 27.73 -23.78 9.74
N PHE A 400 26.79 -23.46 8.83
CA PHE A 400 26.49 -24.25 7.61
C PHE A 400 27.66 -24.40 6.61
N LYS A 401 28.75 -23.66 6.81
CA LYS A 401 29.99 -23.82 6.04
C LYS A 401 30.78 -25.08 6.40
N LEU A 402 30.46 -25.71 7.53
CA LEU A 402 31.08 -26.95 7.98
C LEU A 402 30.33 -28.14 7.36
N PRO A 403 30.96 -29.32 7.25
CA PRO A 403 30.32 -30.48 6.64
C PRO A 403 29.07 -30.92 7.42
N TYR A 404 28.00 -31.13 6.67
CA TYR A 404 26.75 -31.77 7.09
C TYR A 404 26.51 -33.00 6.21
N ARG A 405 25.63 -33.90 6.63
CA ARG A 405 25.35 -35.14 5.89
C ARG A 405 24.54 -34.90 4.62
N ASP A 406 23.64 -33.93 4.66
CA ASP A 406 22.56 -33.66 3.72
C ASP A 406 22.61 -32.25 3.12
N LEU A 407 23.61 -31.45 3.49
CA LEU A 407 23.88 -30.15 2.90
C LEU A 407 25.21 -30.23 2.14
N PRO A 408 25.22 -29.89 0.83
CA PRO A 408 26.43 -29.92 0.01
C PRO A 408 27.46 -28.87 0.42
#